data_AF-A0AA40DTM4-F1
#
_entry.id   AF-A0AA40DTM4-F1
#
_cell.length_a   1.000
_cell.length_b   1.000
_cell.length_c   1.000
_cell.angle_alpha   90.00
_cell.angle_beta   90.00
_cell.angle_gamma   90.00
#
_symmetry.space_group_name_H-M   'P 1'
#
loop_
_entity.id
_entity.type
_entity.pdbx_description
1 polymer ?
#
loop_
_entity_poly.entity_id
_entity_poly.type
_entity_poly.pdbx_seq_one_letter_code
_entity_poly.pdbx_strand_id
1 'polypeptide(L)'
;MSKRTVFTTISPLPPGIPRNVVVDFLHDHQEMIDLNPLVKERHPIKPPPHAEPEEMHCVWYSLTDKISYLPGGLATGEVTYTCAFNDIPMGLQTHCYAPAGLTIRDKWTVNGSLPGEPREAVELGIGAPAVGLYIREDVDMRCNVFMTGFVKKTLKKSHGALVERLKEKAQ
;
A
#
# COMPACT_ATOMS: atom_id res chain seq x y z
N MET A 1 -7.79 -20.60 -11.93
CA MET A 1 -8.89 -19.69 -11.53
C MET A 1 -8.30 -18.47 -10.83
N SER A 2 -8.72 -17.27 -11.22
CA SER A 2 -8.38 -16.03 -10.50
C SER A 2 -9.39 -15.82 -9.35
N LYS A 3 -8.93 -15.33 -8.21
CA LYS A 3 -9.73 -15.03 -7.02
C LYS A 3 -9.55 -13.56 -6.65
N ARG A 4 -10.66 -12.85 -6.50
CA ARG A 4 -10.70 -11.52 -5.88
C ARG A 4 -10.65 -11.65 -4.37
N THR A 5 -9.81 -10.86 -3.72
CA THR A 5 -9.72 -10.78 -2.25
C THR A 5 -9.64 -9.33 -1.84
N VAL A 6 -10.56 -8.92 -0.97
CA VAL A 6 -10.61 -7.57 -0.40
C VAL A 6 -10.29 -7.66 1.10
N PHE A 7 -9.55 -6.69 1.62
CA PHE A 7 -9.36 -6.53 3.06
C PHE A 7 -9.00 -5.09 3.42
N THR A 8 -9.30 -4.72 4.66
CA THR A 8 -8.91 -3.43 5.24
C THR A 8 -7.94 -3.67 6.38
N THR A 9 -6.92 -2.80 6.50
CA THR A 9 -6.00 -2.74 7.62
C THR A 9 -6.09 -1.35 8.24
N ILE A 10 -6.20 -1.29 9.58
CA ILE A 10 -6.16 -0.03 10.33
C ILE A 10 -4.92 0.00 11.20
N SER A 11 -4.16 1.09 11.09
CA SER A 11 -2.94 1.30 11.83
C SER A 11 -2.97 2.64 12.57
N PRO A 12 -3.17 2.64 13.90
CA PRO A 12 -3.11 3.85 14.72
C PRO A 12 -1.74 4.53 14.61
N LEU A 13 -1.73 5.87 14.59
CA LEU A 13 -0.51 6.66 14.54
C LEU A 13 -0.15 7.22 15.93
N PRO A 14 1.13 7.61 16.15
CA PRO A 14 1.56 8.21 17.41
C PRO A 14 0.79 9.50 17.71
N PRO A 15 0.49 9.80 18.98
CA PRO A 15 -0.13 11.06 19.36
C PRO A 15 0.74 12.26 18.94
N GLY A 16 0.10 13.32 18.44
CA GLY A 16 0.78 14.58 18.12
C GLY A 16 1.41 14.67 16.74
N ILE A 17 1.43 13.58 15.96
CA ILE A 17 1.86 13.64 14.56
C ILE A 17 0.91 14.55 13.75
N PRO A 18 1.42 15.56 13.03
CA PRO A 18 0.58 16.40 12.18
C PRO A 18 0.04 15.61 10.99
N ARG A 19 -1.24 15.84 10.65
CA ARG A 19 -1.91 15.17 9.52
C ARG A 19 -1.16 15.36 8.19
N ASN A 20 -0.69 16.59 7.93
CA ASN A 20 0.04 16.90 6.71
C ASN A 20 1.35 16.12 6.61
N VAL A 21 2.09 15.91 7.71
CA VAL A 21 3.32 15.11 7.69
C VAL A 21 3.05 13.68 7.20
N VAL A 22 1.93 13.09 7.59
CA VAL A 22 1.52 11.76 7.13
C VAL A 22 1.12 11.78 5.66
N VAL A 23 0.35 12.78 5.24
CA VAL A 23 -0.08 12.91 3.84
C VAL A 23 1.11 13.16 2.92
N ASP A 24 2.01 14.07 3.29
CA ASP A 24 3.24 14.39 2.57
C ASP A 24 4.11 13.14 2.41
N PHE A 25 4.20 12.31 3.45
CA PHE A 25 4.88 11.00 3.38
C PHE A 25 4.20 10.03 2.41
N LEU A 26 2.86 9.94 2.41
CA LEU A 26 2.13 9.09 1.45
C LEU A 26 2.32 9.57 0.01
N HIS A 27 2.49 10.88 -0.20
CA HIS A 27 2.73 11.49 -1.52
C HIS A 27 4.19 11.38 -1.96
N ASP A 28 5.13 11.06 -1.06
CA ASP A 28 6.48 10.65 -1.45
C ASP A 28 6.48 9.20 -1.95
N HIS A 29 6.17 9.03 -3.25
CA HIS A 29 6.06 7.70 -3.87
C HIS A 29 7.35 6.90 -3.74
N GLN A 30 8.50 7.56 -3.84
CA GLN A 30 9.79 6.89 -3.75
C GLN A 30 10.05 6.37 -2.34
N GLU A 31 9.77 7.20 -1.34
CA GLU A 31 9.84 6.77 0.05
C GLU A 31 8.86 5.64 0.33
N MET A 32 7.61 5.75 -0.12
CA MET A 32 6.61 4.68 -0.01
C MET A 32 7.11 3.35 -0.59
N ILE A 33 7.76 3.38 -1.76
CA ILE A 33 8.35 2.20 -2.39
C ILE A 33 9.51 1.66 -1.54
N ASP A 34 10.44 2.52 -1.10
CA ASP A 34 11.67 2.13 -0.40
C ASP A 34 11.44 1.54 0.98
N LEU A 35 10.27 1.80 1.54
CA LEU A 35 9.89 1.23 2.82
C LEU A 35 9.47 -0.23 2.73
N ASN A 36 9.10 -0.72 1.54
CA ASN A 36 8.91 -2.14 1.31
C ASN A 36 10.28 -2.85 1.26
N PRO A 37 10.64 -3.66 2.26
CA PRO A 37 11.96 -4.30 2.33
C PRO A 37 12.18 -5.37 1.24
N LEU A 38 11.16 -5.72 0.47
CA LEU A 38 11.27 -6.64 -0.65
C LEU A 38 11.76 -5.95 -1.92
N VAL A 39 11.55 -4.64 -2.05
CA VAL A 39 11.97 -3.88 -3.23
C VAL A 39 13.49 -3.89 -3.30
N LYS A 40 14.00 -4.44 -4.40
CA LYS A 40 15.42 -4.46 -4.75
C LYS A 40 15.78 -3.30 -5.68
N GLU A 41 14.86 -2.95 -6.58
CA GLU A 41 15.06 -1.92 -7.60
C GLU A 41 13.74 -1.20 -7.89
N ARG A 42 13.82 0.11 -8.14
CA ARG A 42 12.73 0.92 -8.70
C ARG A 42 13.27 1.89 -9.73
N HIS A 43 12.48 2.19 -10.75
CA HIS A 43 12.73 3.33 -11.63
C HIS A 43 11.43 3.85 -12.25
N PRO A 44 11.32 5.17 -12.49
CA PRO A 44 10.14 5.75 -13.13
C PRO A 44 10.04 5.26 -14.59
N ILE A 45 8.82 5.04 -15.04
CA ILE A 45 8.49 4.66 -16.42
C ILE A 45 7.36 5.54 -16.95
N LYS A 46 7.17 5.53 -18.28
CA LYS A 46 5.94 6.08 -18.88
C LYS A 46 4.77 5.10 -18.62
N PRO A 47 3.51 5.57 -18.70
CA PRO A 47 2.35 4.67 -18.64
C PRO A 47 2.54 3.49 -19.62
N PRO A 48 2.50 2.24 -19.12
CA PRO A 48 2.70 1.07 -19.97
C PRO A 48 1.48 0.82 -20.88
N PRO A 49 1.60 0.01 -21.94
CA PRO A 49 0.49 -0.26 -22.86
C PRO A 49 -0.76 -0.88 -22.21
N HIS A 50 -0.62 -1.51 -21.05
CA HIS A 50 -1.71 -2.11 -20.28
C HIS A 50 -2.33 -1.17 -19.24
N ALA A 51 -1.87 0.08 -19.14
CA ALA A 51 -2.45 1.08 -18.26
C ALA A 51 -3.93 1.32 -18.61
N GLU A 52 -4.78 1.39 -17.60
CA GLU A 52 -6.17 1.78 -17.79
C GLU A 52 -6.24 3.27 -18.19
N PRO A 53 -7.27 3.71 -18.94
CA PRO A 53 -7.41 5.11 -19.35
C PRO A 53 -7.37 6.10 -18.17
N GLU A 54 -7.94 5.70 -17.03
CA GLU A 54 -7.94 6.49 -15.79
C GLU A 54 -6.55 6.61 -15.15
N GLU A 55 -5.57 5.79 -15.54
CA GLU A 55 -4.24 5.77 -14.93
C GLU A 55 -3.17 6.42 -15.81
N MET A 56 -3.55 6.88 -17.00
CA MET A 56 -2.63 7.49 -17.96
C MET A 56 -1.97 8.77 -17.44
N HIS A 57 -2.58 9.41 -16.44
CA HIS A 57 -2.07 10.62 -15.78
C HIS A 57 -1.28 10.33 -14.49
N CYS A 58 -1.26 9.07 -14.03
CA CYS A 58 -0.55 8.68 -12.81
C CYS A 58 0.96 8.73 -12.99
N VAL A 59 1.67 8.79 -11.87
CA VAL A 59 3.12 8.52 -11.85
C VAL A 59 3.31 7.00 -11.91
N TRP A 60 4.17 6.52 -12.81
CA TRP A 60 4.40 5.10 -12.99
C TRP A 60 5.82 4.70 -12.63
N TYR A 61 5.94 3.56 -11.96
CA TYR A 61 7.22 2.92 -11.65
C TYR A 61 7.26 1.49 -12.16
N SER A 62 8.44 1.05 -12.58
CA SER A 62 8.77 -0.37 -12.61
C SER A 62 9.52 -0.72 -11.33
N LEU A 63 9.11 -1.82 -10.70
CA LEU A 63 9.58 -2.29 -9.41
C LEU A 63 10.04 -3.73 -9.53
N THR A 64 11.14 -4.09 -8.87
CA THR A 64 11.61 -5.47 -8.77
C THR A 64 11.69 -5.88 -7.30
N ASP A 65 10.84 -6.83 -6.90
CA ASP A 65 10.85 -7.40 -5.55
C ASP A 65 11.68 -8.69 -5.51
N LYS A 66 12.47 -8.85 -4.45
CA LYS A 66 13.13 -10.12 -4.11
C LYS A 66 12.21 -10.96 -3.24
N ILE A 67 11.60 -11.98 -3.83
CA ILE A 67 10.73 -12.91 -3.13
C ILE A 67 11.54 -14.13 -2.69
N SER A 68 11.79 -14.21 -1.40
CA SER A 68 12.20 -15.46 -0.76
C SER A 68 10.92 -16.23 -0.48
N TYR A 69 10.87 -17.54 -0.72
CA TYR A 69 9.72 -18.41 -0.41
C TYR A 69 8.60 -18.46 -1.47
N LEU A 70 8.92 -18.92 -2.68
CA LEU A 70 7.90 -19.56 -3.51
C LEU A 70 7.35 -20.83 -2.81
N PRO A 71 6.11 -21.27 -3.11
CA PRO A 71 5.53 -22.49 -2.56
C PRO A 71 6.51 -23.67 -2.68
N GLY A 72 6.87 -24.28 -1.55
CA GLY A 72 7.86 -25.35 -1.48
C GLY A 72 9.21 -24.95 -0.86
N GLY A 73 9.47 -23.67 -0.56
CA GLY A 73 10.60 -23.23 0.28
C GLY A 73 12.00 -23.37 -0.32
N LEU A 74 12.10 -23.77 -1.61
CA LEU A 74 13.37 -24.15 -2.25
C LEU A 74 13.88 -23.13 -3.30
N ALA A 75 13.17 -22.04 -3.54
CA ALA A 75 13.56 -21.05 -4.57
C ALA A 75 13.40 -19.60 -4.08
N THR A 76 14.45 -18.81 -4.33
CA THR A 76 14.44 -17.35 -4.30
C THR A 76 14.23 -16.85 -5.73
N GLY A 77 13.29 -15.93 -5.94
CA GLY A 77 13.02 -15.34 -7.24
C GLY A 77 12.96 -13.82 -7.17
N GLU A 78 13.11 -13.19 -8.33
CA GLU A 78 12.85 -11.77 -8.51
C GLU A 78 11.56 -11.62 -9.33
N VAL A 79 10.72 -10.68 -8.93
CA VAL A 79 9.47 -10.38 -9.62
C VAL A 79 9.49 -8.91 -10.00
N THR A 80 9.52 -8.65 -11.30
CA THR A 80 9.35 -7.30 -11.85
C THR A 80 7.89 -7.04 -12.18
N TYR A 81 7.39 -5.89 -11.76
CA TYR A 81 6.02 -5.44 -11.95
C TYR A 81 5.99 -3.93 -12.21
N THR A 82 4.85 -3.41 -12.67
CA THR A 82 4.63 -1.97 -12.82
C THR A 82 3.55 -1.51 -11.86
N CYS A 83 3.67 -0.28 -11.35
CA CYS A 83 2.67 0.26 -10.44
C CYS A 83 2.40 1.74 -10.73
N ALA A 84 1.12 2.09 -10.80
CA ALA A 84 0.63 3.46 -10.89
C ALA A 84 0.44 4.04 -9.50
N PHE A 85 0.81 5.31 -9.32
CA PHE A 85 0.63 6.09 -8.09
C PHE A 85 -0.20 7.33 -8.40
N ASN A 86 -1.27 7.53 -7.63
CA ASN A 86 -2.18 8.65 -7.74
C ASN A 86 -2.42 9.27 -6.36
N ASP A 87 -1.93 10.49 -6.17
CA ASP A 87 -2.15 11.23 -4.93
C ASP A 87 -3.60 11.69 -4.82
N ILE A 88 -4.17 11.51 -3.63
CA ILE A 88 -5.50 12.04 -3.29
C ILE A 88 -5.36 12.96 -2.08
N PRO A 89 -6.31 13.90 -1.84
CA PRO A 89 -6.12 14.96 -0.83
C PRO A 89 -5.78 14.47 0.59
N MET A 90 -6.22 13.26 0.93
CA MET A 90 -6.04 12.65 2.25
C MET A 90 -5.31 11.31 2.19
N GLY A 91 -4.53 11.06 1.14
CA GLY A 91 -3.83 9.79 0.99
C GLY A 91 -3.29 9.48 -0.40
N LEU A 92 -3.18 8.20 -0.72
CA LEU A 92 -2.57 7.68 -1.94
C LEU A 92 -3.39 6.51 -2.49
N GLN A 93 -3.53 6.44 -3.81
CA GLN A 93 -4.01 5.26 -4.51
C GLN A 93 -2.89 4.63 -5.32
N THR A 94 -2.81 3.31 -5.31
CA THR A 94 -1.90 2.56 -6.16
C THR A 94 -2.62 1.49 -6.96
N HIS A 95 -2.09 1.17 -8.13
CA HIS A 95 -2.50 -0.01 -8.89
C HIS A 95 -1.27 -0.72 -9.46
N CYS A 96 -0.96 -1.87 -8.88
CA CYS A 96 0.19 -2.67 -9.27
C CYS A 96 -0.22 -3.86 -10.16
N TYR A 97 0.57 -4.10 -11.21
CA TYR A 97 0.42 -5.15 -12.21
C TYR A 97 1.63 -6.05 -12.20
N ALA A 98 1.48 -7.26 -11.64
CA ALA A 98 2.53 -8.24 -11.51
C ALA A 98 2.27 -9.49 -12.40
N PRO A 99 3.31 -10.31 -12.65
CA PRO A 99 3.18 -11.54 -13.45
C PRO A 99 2.09 -12.49 -12.96
N ALA A 100 1.71 -13.43 -13.82
CA ALA A 100 0.66 -14.43 -13.57
C ALA A 100 -0.73 -13.83 -13.25
N GLY A 101 -1.00 -12.61 -13.74
CA GLY A 101 -2.29 -11.95 -13.60
C GLY A 101 -2.58 -11.46 -12.19
N LEU A 102 -1.54 -11.18 -11.40
CA LEU A 102 -1.67 -10.52 -10.10
C LEU A 102 -1.90 -9.02 -10.34
N THR A 103 -3.04 -8.52 -9.89
CA THR A 103 -3.31 -7.07 -9.82
C THR A 103 -3.70 -6.69 -8.40
N ILE A 104 -3.23 -5.56 -7.93
CA ILE A 104 -3.48 -5.07 -6.57
C ILE A 104 -3.82 -3.59 -6.64
N ARG A 105 -5.04 -3.23 -6.24
CA ARG A 105 -5.44 -1.84 -6.02
C ARG A 105 -5.43 -1.56 -4.53
N ASP A 106 -4.62 -0.61 -4.11
CA ASP A 106 -4.59 -0.16 -2.72
C ASP A 106 -5.03 1.30 -2.62
N LYS A 107 -5.79 1.59 -1.57
CA LYS A 107 -6.13 2.94 -1.17
C LYS A 107 -5.66 3.17 0.26
N TRP A 108 -4.73 4.09 0.42
CA TRP A 108 -4.20 4.55 1.68
C TRP A 108 -4.87 5.87 2.04
N THR A 109 -5.42 6.01 3.24
CA THR A 109 -6.00 7.27 3.73
C THR A 109 -5.59 7.56 5.16
N VAL A 110 -5.43 8.85 5.45
CA VAL A 110 -5.22 9.37 6.81
C VAL A 110 -6.56 9.83 7.37
N ASN A 111 -7.03 9.15 8.41
CA ASN A 111 -8.31 9.40 9.06
C ASN A 111 -8.10 9.68 10.56
N GLY A 112 -9.20 9.91 11.26
CA GLY A 112 -9.25 10.29 12.67
C GLY A 112 -9.21 11.81 12.85
N SER A 113 -9.18 12.24 14.11
CA SER A 113 -9.16 13.66 14.50
C SER A 113 -8.09 13.92 15.56
N LEU A 114 -7.38 15.03 15.42
CA LEU A 114 -6.46 15.54 16.44
C LEU A 114 -7.22 16.32 17.54
N PRO A 115 -6.62 16.52 18.73
CA PRO A 115 -7.20 17.37 19.76
C PRO A 115 -7.53 18.78 19.22
N GLY A 116 -8.79 19.20 19.37
CA GLY A 116 -9.27 20.50 18.88
C GLY A 116 -9.94 20.45 17.50
N GLU A 117 -9.80 19.36 16.74
CA GLU A 117 -10.54 19.16 15.50
C GLU A 117 -11.95 18.60 15.76
N PRO A 118 -12.94 18.88 14.89
CA PRO A 118 -14.20 18.15 14.89
C PRO A 118 -13.95 16.64 14.81
N ARG A 119 -14.67 15.86 15.62
CA ARG A 119 -14.56 14.40 15.60
C ARG A 119 -15.09 13.86 14.28
N GLU A 120 -14.26 13.06 13.60
CA GLU A 120 -14.68 12.30 12.44
C GLU A 120 -15.74 11.27 12.83
N ALA A 121 -16.67 11.00 11.93
CA ALA A 121 -17.70 9.99 12.15
C ALA A 121 -17.05 8.60 12.27
N VAL A 122 -17.49 7.82 13.25
CA VAL A 122 -16.99 6.46 13.45
C VAL A 122 -17.58 5.53 12.40
N GLU A 123 -16.71 4.89 11.60
CA GLU A 123 -17.10 3.77 10.75
C GLU A 123 -17.12 2.48 11.58
N LEU A 124 -18.27 1.81 11.61
CA LEU A 124 -18.46 0.59 12.41
C LEU A 124 -17.78 -0.61 11.74
N GLY A 125 -17.14 -1.46 12.53
CA GLY A 125 -16.60 -2.74 12.08
C GLY A 125 -15.18 -2.72 11.51
N ILE A 126 -14.55 -1.55 11.36
CA ILE A 126 -13.15 -1.44 10.90
C ILE A 126 -12.14 -1.48 12.05
N GLY A 127 -12.58 -1.30 13.31
CA GLY A 127 -11.70 -1.32 14.49
C GLY A 127 -10.79 -0.09 14.58
N ALA A 128 -11.21 1.05 14.04
CA ALA A 128 -10.46 2.30 14.12
C ALA A 128 -10.41 2.87 15.55
N PRO A 129 -9.30 3.54 15.92
CA PRO A 129 -9.19 4.18 17.22
C PRO A 129 -10.21 5.31 17.38
N ALA A 130 -10.73 5.48 18.61
CA ALA A 130 -11.71 6.51 18.92
C ALA A 130 -11.13 7.93 18.94
N VAL A 131 -9.80 8.06 19.06
CA VAL A 131 -9.07 9.34 19.14
C VAL A 131 -7.74 9.21 18.42
N GLY A 132 -7.23 10.35 17.92
CA GLY A 132 -5.97 10.41 17.20
C GLY A 132 -6.10 10.03 15.73
N LEU A 133 -4.99 10.16 15.01
CA LEU A 133 -4.91 9.81 13.60
C LEU A 133 -4.65 8.31 13.41
N TYR A 134 -5.10 7.78 12.29
CA TYR A 134 -4.78 6.43 11.85
C TYR A 134 -4.65 6.37 10.33
N ILE A 135 -3.85 5.42 9.86
CA ILE A 135 -3.83 5.03 8.45
C ILE A 135 -4.84 3.91 8.25
N ARG A 136 -5.68 4.09 7.25
CA ARG A 136 -6.51 3.05 6.67
C ARG A 136 -5.93 2.63 5.34
N GLU A 137 -5.85 1.33 5.15
CA GLU A 137 -5.42 0.71 3.90
C GLU A 137 -6.54 -0.24 3.44
N ASP A 138 -7.18 0.08 2.32
CA ASP A 138 -8.13 -0.81 1.65
C ASP A 138 -7.48 -1.46 0.43
N VAL A 139 -7.45 -2.79 0.42
CA VAL A 139 -6.82 -3.58 -0.65
C VAL A 139 -7.86 -4.35 -1.43
N ASP A 140 -7.81 -4.27 -2.76
CA ASP A 140 -8.53 -5.14 -3.70
C ASP A 140 -7.52 -5.84 -4.62
N MET A 141 -7.21 -7.10 -4.31
CA MET A 141 -6.31 -7.91 -5.12
C MET A 141 -7.05 -8.96 -5.95
N ARG A 142 -6.55 -9.22 -7.15
CA ARG A 142 -6.90 -10.38 -7.97
C ARG A 142 -5.65 -11.19 -8.22
N CYS A 143 -5.69 -12.48 -7.91
CA CYS A 143 -4.55 -13.37 -8.14
C CYS A 143 -4.99 -14.83 -8.32
N ASN A 144 -4.06 -15.68 -8.75
CA ASN A 144 -4.29 -17.13 -8.77
C ASN A 144 -4.66 -17.61 -7.36
N VAL A 145 -5.76 -18.37 -7.23
CA VAL A 145 -6.31 -18.85 -5.95
C VAL A 145 -5.26 -19.56 -5.07
N PHE A 146 -4.31 -20.27 -5.67
CA PHE A 146 -3.25 -20.98 -4.95
C PHE A 146 -2.21 -20.03 -4.31
N MET A 147 -2.05 -18.83 -4.87
CA MET A 147 -1.10 -17.82 -4.40
C MET A 147 -1.73 -16.78 -3.47
N THR A 148 -3.07 -16.72 -3.39
CA THR A 148 -3.79 -15.68 -2.63
C THR A 148 -3.34 -15.57 -1.18
N GLY A 149 -3.18 -16.69 -0.47
CA GLY A 149 -2.75 -16.67 0.93
C GLY A 149 -1.34 -16.11 1.11
N PHE A 150 -0.44 -16.48 0.22
CA PHE A 150 0.95 -16.02 0.23
C PHE A 150 1.05 -14.53 -0.09
N VAL A 151 0.40 -14.07 -1.16
CA VAL A 151 0.39 -12.66 -1.57
C VAL A 151 -0.24 -11.80 -0.47
N LYS A 152 -1.39 -12.20 0.08
CA LYS A 152 -2.05 -11.49 1.19
C LYS A 152 -1.12 -11.33 2.40
N LYS A 153 -0.45 -12.41 2.80
CA LYS A 153 0.47 -12.39 3.95
C LYS A 153 1.66 -11.48 3.69
N THR A 154 2.18 -11.50 2.46
CA THR A 154 3.32 -10.68 2.06
C THR A 154 2.96 -9.20 2.02
N LEU A 155 1.82 -8.83 1.44
CA LEU A 155 1.30 -7.46 1.45
C LEU A 155 1.13 -6.95 2.88
N LYS A 156 0.40 -7.68 3.74
CA LYS A 156 0.22 -7.28 5.14
C LYS A 156 1.53 -7.10 5.91
N LYS A 157 2.52 -7.96 5.64
CA LYS A 157 3.84 -7.85 6.28
C LYS A 157 4.61 -6.62 5.80
N SER A 158 4.64 -6.39 4.49
CA SER A 158 5.31 -5.24 3.88
C SER A 158 4.69 -3.92 4.34
N HIS A 159 3.37 -3.81 4.25
CA HIS A 159 2.61 -2.63 4.61
C HIS A 159 2.64 -2.35 6.12
N GLY A 160 2.63 -3.39 6.95
CA GLY A 160 2.87 -3.23 8.38
C GLY A 160 4.25 -2.65 8.69
N ALA A 161 5.32 -3.12 8.01
CA ALA A 161 6.66 -2.59 8.19
C ALA A 161 6.79 -1.12 7.74
N LEU A 162 6.11 -0.76 6.65
CA LEU A 162 6.01 0.63 6.18
C LEU A 162 5.41 1.52 7.27
N VAL A 163 4.28 1.10 7.84
CA VAL A 163 3.62 1.88 8.90
C VAL A 163 4.51 2.00 10.14
N GLU A 164 5.19 0.95 10.59
CA GLU A 164 6.09 1.06 11.74
C GLU A 164 7.23 2.06 11.48
N ARG A 165 7.81 2.09 10.28
CA ARG A 165 8.85 3.08 9.94
C ARG A 165 8.33 4.51 9.88
N LEU A 166 7.09 4.71 9.40
CA LEU A 166 6.43 6.01 9.49
C LEU A 166 6.30 6.47 10.95
N LYS A 167 5.93 5.56 11.87
CA LYS A 167 5.85 5.88 13.30
C LYS A 167 7.19 6.29 13.88
N GLU A 168 8.27 5.60 13.48
CA GLU A 168 9.64 5.91 13.92
C GLU A 168 10.10 7.29 13.42
N LYS A 169 9.78 7.66 12.17
CA LYS A 169 10.11 8.99 11.61
C LYS A 169 9.34 10.14 12.25
N ALA A 170 8.20 9.85 12.86
CA ALA A 170 7.33 10.85 13.48
C ALA A 170 7.68 11.15 14.96
N GLN A 171 8.69 10.48 15.50
CA GLN A 171 9.21 10.66 16.86
C GLN A 171 10.52 11.44 16.84
#